data_AF-A0A317XPF4-F1
#
_entry.id   AF-A0A317XPF4-F1
#
_cell.length_a   1.000
_cell.length_b   1.000
_cell.length_c   1.000
_cell.angle_alpha   90.00
_cell.angle_beta   90.00
_cell.angle_gamma   90.00
#
_symmetry.space_group_name_H-M   'P 1'
#
loop_
_entity.id
_entity.type
_entity.pdbx_description
1 polymer ?
#
loop_
_entity_poly.entity_id
_entity_poly.type
_entity_poly.pdbx_seq_one_letter_code
_entity_poly.pdbx_strand_id
1 'polypeptide(L)'
;MSSSNSRVVVYGYASSPFFQKIGALLNHYGVDWTLVEVPPVMPRPMLSKLLGITYRRIPVVFVDGHAYVDTSAAAIALDRAFGSSNNKSLFDTMASLQLQLAVNWAESPIFRLSAGHLFKAPLNDTFIKDRKSFMPGASFEPAKMEANIPFVRSQLVTHLEAVESHLSSSKFLLGDRPQYLDFALFTPLNWVQTQLKTGDDLLPPVSSKDGDKDWSSFRFPKTLTWLAAVRKHIAANKAKSTKSSPEDAAKLIVSQSATSSSSVQSKIDPKDPLVKGGWINGQSGQTVAVTPTDTGRVPQVGNLFALDNTSVTIKVKTALDGKDILATFPRLNFDIRAVDSAKL
;
A
#
# COMPACT_ATOMS: atom_id res chain seq x y z
N MET A 1 22.07 -14.83 19.20
CA MET A 1 21.20 -14.91 18.02
C MET A 1 20.33 -13.67 18.05
N SER A 2 20.54 -12.72 17.12
CA SER A 2 19.68 -11.52 17.01
C SER A 2 18.26 -12.01 16.78
N SER A 3 17.34 -11.78 17.72
CA SER A 3 15.94 -12.13 17.56
C SER A 3 15.41 -11.38 16.34
N SER A 4 15.31 -12.05 15.19
CA SER A 4 14.61 -11.47 14.05
C SER A 4 13.20 -11.16 14.51
N ASN A 5 12.78 -9.92 14.32
CA ASN A 5 11.43 -9.53 14.68
C ASN A 5 10.44 -10.35 13.83
N SER A 6 9.73 -11.26 14.51
CA SER A 6 8.74 -12.15 13.89
C SER A 6 7.36 -11.50 13.79
N ARG A 7 7.17 -10.27 14.30
CA ARG A 7 5.86 -9.62 14.37
C ARG A 7 5.35 -9.14 13.02
N VAL A 8 6.24 -8.77 12.10
CA VAL A 8 5.85 -8.23 10.79
C VAL A 8 6.22 -9.20 9.68
N VAL A 9 5.23 -9.61 8.89
CA VAL A 9 5.42 -10.43 7.68
C VAL A 9 4.84 -9.69 6.48
N VAL A 10 5.59 -9.57 5.39
CA VAL A 10 5.17 -8.87 4.18
C VAL A 10 5.24 -9.82 2.99
N TYR A 11 4.10 -10.03 2.34
CA TYR A 11 4.02 -10.76 1.07
C TYR A 11 4.11 -9.75 -0.08
N GLY A 12 5.17 -9.81 -0.88
CA GLY A 12 5.39 -8.83 -1.95
C GLY A 12 6.58 -9.15 -2.85
N TYR A 13 6.91 -8.22 -3.74
CA TYR A 13 8.06 -8.34 -4.65
C TYR A 13 8.77 -7.01 -4.82
N ALA A 14 10.09 -7.07 -4.97
CA ALA A 14 10.99 -5.91 -4.85
C ALA A 14 10.71 -4.76 -5.83
N SER A 15 10.24 -5.07 -7.04
CA SER A 15 9.95 -4.06 -8.06
C SER A 15 8.57 -3.39 -7.91
N SER A 16 7.70 -3.82 -6.98
CA SER A 16 6.42 -3.13 -6.75
C SER A 16 6.64 -1.80 -6.03
N PRO A 17 6.16 -0.65 -6.55
CA PRO A 17 6.26 0.62 -5.84
C PRO A 17 5.56 0.61 -4.47
N PHE A 18 4.40 -0.03 -4.39
CA PHE A 18 3.66 -0.18 -3.13
C PHE A 18 4.39 -1.08 -2.12
N PHE A 19 5.16 -2.07 -2.58
CA PHE A 19 6.05 -2.84 -1.72
C PHE A 19 7.21 -2.01 -1.21
N GLN A 20 7.83 -1.21 -2.09
CA GLN A 20 8.90 -0.29 -1.69
C GLN A 20 8.42 0.75 -0.67
N LYS A 21 7.16 1.23 -0.80
CA LYS A 21 6.53 2.10 0.20
C LYS A 21 6.47 1.43 1.58
N ILE A 22 5.98 0.19 1.67
CA ILE A 22 5.97 -0.56 2.94
C ILE A 22 7.38 -0.73 3.51
N GLY A 23 8.36 -1.05 2.66
CA GLY A 23 9.77 -1.10 3.09
C GLY A 23 10.28 0.24 3.63
N ALA A 24 9.91 1.36 3.01
CA ALA A 24 10.26 2.70 3.49
C ALA A 24 9.62 3.04 4.85
N LEU A 25 8.36 2.64 5.07
CA LEU A 25 7.68 2.79 6.36
C LEU A 25 8.37 1.93 7.45
N LEU A 26 8.71 0.68 7.14
CA LEU A 26 9.40 -0.21 8.07
C LEU A 26 10.82 0.31 8.42
N ASN A 27 11.53 0.86 7.44
CA ASN A 27 12.77 1.58 7.68
C ASN A 27 12.54 2.75 8.63
N HIS A 28 11.55 3.60 8.39
CA HIS A 28 11.24 4.74 9.25
C HIS A 28 11.01 4.32 10.73
N TYR A 29 10.19 3.30 10.93
CA TYR A 29 9.92 2.78 12.27
C TYR A 29 11.11 2.00 12.86
N GLY A 30 12.09 1.59 12.06
CA GLY A 30 13.25 0.82 12.50
C GLY A 30 12.89 -0.62 12.88
N VAL A 31 11.95 -1.22 12.15
CA VAL A 31 11.31 -2.48 12.49
C VAL A 31 11.80 -3.57 11.54
N ASP A 32 12.64 -4.48 12.04
CA ASP A 32 13.01 -5.70 11.30
C ASP A 32 11.75 -6.50 10.94
N TRP A 33 11.77 -7.20 9.81
CA TRP A 33 10.57 -7.84 9.27
C TRP A 33 10.89 -9.06 8.40
N THR A 34 9.87 -9.88 8.17
CA THR A 34 9.96 -11.09 7.35
C THR A 34 9.38 -10.86 5.96
N LEU A 35 10.14 -11.17 4.92
CA LEU A 35 9.71 -11.12 3.52
C LEU A 35 9.29 -12.51 3.04
N VAL A 36 8.10 -12.60 2.48
CA VAL A 36 7.67 -13.72 1.63
C VAL A 36 7.56 -13.21 0.20
N GLU A 37 8.44 -13.69 -0.68
CA GLU A 37 8.42 -13.28 -2.09
C GLU A 37 7.22 -13.89 -2.82
N VAL A 38 6.51 -13.07 -3.59
CA VAL A 38 5.37 -13.51 -4.41
C VAL A 38 5.54 -13.09 -5.86
N PRO A 39 4.94 -13.80 -6.83
CA PRO A 39 5.00 -13.40 -8.24
C PRO A 39 4.34 -12.03 -8.50
N PRO A 40 4.85 -11.27 -9.50
CA PRO A 40 4.27 -9.97 -9.88
C PRO A 40 2.92 -10.07 -10.61
N VAL A 41 2.56 -11.27 -11.04
CA VAL A 41 1.32 -11.65 -11.74
C VAL A 41 0.58 -12.74 -10.97
N MET A 42 -0.68 -12.99 -11.28
CA MET A 42 -1.43 -14.12 -10.71
C MET A 42 -1.03 -15.47 -11.36
N PRO A 43 -1.22 -16.62 -10.69
CA PRO A 43 -1.77 -16.81 -9.34
C PRO A 43 -0.75 -16.65 -8.19
N ARG A 44 -1.24 -16.43 -6.97
CA ARG A 44 -0.44 -16.37 -5.73
C ARG A 44 -0.91 -17.41 -4.70
N PRO A 45 -0.63 -18.72 -4.94
CA PRO A 45 -1.12 -19.80 -4.08
C PRO A 45 -0.60 -19.72 -2.64
N MET A 46 0.56 -19.10 -2.40
CA MET A 46 1.09 -18.86 -1.06
C MET A 46 0.18 -18.00 -0.16
N LEU A 47 -0.67 -17.16 -0.76
CA LEU A 47 -1.70 -16.40 -0.03
C LEU A 47 -3.02 -17.16 -0.04
N SER A 48 -3.51 -17.56 -1.22
CA SER A 48 -4.85 -18.11 -1.35
C SER A 48 -4.99 -19.54 -0.80
N LYS A 49 -3.99 -20.41 -1.02
CA LYS A 49 -4.04 -21.82 -0.58
C LYS A 49 -3.52 -22.04 0.83
N LEU A 50 -2.76 -21.11 1.40
CA LEU A 50 -2.26 -21.24 2.78
C LEU A 50 -3.09 -20.41 3.76
N LEU A 51 -3.36 -19.15 3.42
CA LEU A 51 -3.97 -18.17 4.32
C LEU A 51 -5.40 -17.78 3.92
N GLY A 52 -5.94 -18.35 2.85
CA GLY A 52 -7.30 -18.03 2.35
C GLY A 52 -7.43 -16.63 1.74
N ILE A 53 -6.30 -15.91 1.55
CA ILE A 53 -6.31 -14.55 1.00
C ILE A 53 -6.35 -14.60 -0.53
N THR A 54 -7.50 -14.26 -1.11
CA THR A 54 -7.76 -14.21 -2.57
C THR A 54 -7.53 -12.82 -3.16
N TYR A 55 -7.40 -11.80 -2.30
CA TYR A 55 -7.10 -10.43 -2.71
C TYR A 55 -5.93 -10.36 -3.69
N ARG A 56 -6.16 -9.73 -4.85
CA ARG A 56 -5.23 -9.77 -5.98
C ARG A 56 -4.09 -8.76 -5.88
N ARG A 57 -4.20 -7.68 -5.11
CA ARG A 57 -3.12 -6.68 -5.01
C ARG A 57 -2.10 -7.10 -3.95
N ILE A 58 -0.89 -6.57 -4.08
CA ILE A 58 0.22 -6.72 -3.13
C ILE A 58 0.82 -5.34 -2.87
N PRO A 59 1.54 -5.16 -1.75
CA PRO A 59 1.78 -6.15 -0.70
C PRO A 59 0.55 -6.44 0.18
N VAL A 60 0.57 -7.58 0.86
CA VAL A 60 -0.26 -7.86 2.03
C VAL A 60 0.67 -7.92 3.23
N VAL A 61 0.33 -7.17 4.29
CA VAL A 61 1.17 -7.03 5.48
C VAL A 61 0.47 -7.68 6.66
N PHE A 62 1.19 -8.47 7.42
CA PHE A 62 0.72 -9.07 8.66
C PHE A 62 1.45 -8.43 9.83
N VAL A 63 0.71 -8.04 10.86
CA VAL A 63 1.27 -7.58 12.14
C VAL A 63 0.67 -8.45 13.24
N ASP A 64 1.51 -9.19 13.96
CA ASP A 64 1.11 -10.12 15.01
C ASP A 64 0.03 -11.12 14.54
N GLY A 65 0.18 -11.64 13.32
CA GLY A 65 -0.76 -12.59 12.71
C GLY A 65 -2.05 -11.98 12.12
N HIS A 66 -2.32 -10.69 12.33
CA HIS A 66 -3.46 -9.99 11.72
C HIS A 66 -3.08 -9.49 10.32
N ALA A 67 -3.85 -9.86 9.29
CA ALA A 67 -3.67 -9.39 7.92
C ALA A 67 -4.23 -7.97 7.71
N TYR A 68 -3.40 -7.05 7.23
CA TYR A 68 -3.81 -5.73 6.76
C TYR A 68 -3.70 -5.70 5.25
N VAL A 69 -4.86 -5.69 4.62
CA VAL A 69 -5.02 -5.81 3.18
C VAL A 69 -5.23 -4.42 2.60
N ASP A 70 -4.40 -4.06 1.61
CA ASP A 70 -4.13 -2.69 1.15
C ASP A 70 -3.07 -1.94 1.97
N THR A 71 -2.24 -1.15 1.27
CA THR A 71 -1.13 -0.43 1.92
C THR A 71 -1.55 0.71 2.82
N SER A 72 -2.77 1.24 2.66
CA SER A 72 -3.34 2.24 3.57
C SER A 72 -3.67 1.63 4.94
N ALA A 73 -4.34 0.47 4.96
CA ALA A 73 -4.59 -0.29 6.18
C ALA A 73 -3.27 -0.75 6.84
N ALA A 74 -2.31 -1.24 6.03
CA ALA A 74 -1.01 -1.63 6.53
C ALA A 74 -0.23 -0.44 7.15
N ALA A 75 -0.29 0.75 6.54
CA ALA A 75 0.39 1.92 7.07
C ALA A 75 -0.15 2.35 8.45
N ILE A 76 -1.47 2.37 8.61
CA ILE A 76 -2.13 2.66 9.90
C ILE A 76 -1.74 1.61 10.95
N ALA A 77 -1.73 0.33 10.57
CA ALA A 77 -1.37 -0.77 11.46
C ALA A 77 0.09 -0.68 11.94
N LEU A 78 1.01 -0.40 11.02
CA LEU A 78 2.43 -0.21 11.35
C LEU A 78 2.63 1.02 12.25
N ASP A 79 1.96 2.13 11.97
CA ASP A 79 2.03 3.34 12.80
C ASP A 79 1.48 3.10 14.20
N ARG A 80 0.33 2.43 14.33
CA ARG A 80 -0.23 2.05 15.64
C ARG A 80 0.70 1.11 16.41
N ALA A 81 1.33 0.16 15.73
CA ALA A 81 2.18 -0.83 16.36
C ALA A 81 3.56 -0.28 16.77
N PHE A 82 4.10 0.68 16.01
CA PHE A 82 5.51 1.08 16.13
C PHE A 82 5.77 2.60 16.11
N GLY A 83 4.82 3.41 15.65
CA GLY A 83 4.96 4.88 15.56
C GLY A 83 4.88 5.57 16.92
N SER A 84 4.02 5.07 17.82
CA SER A 84 3.88 5.61 19.19
C SER A 84 5.15 5.40 20.02
N SER A 85 5.81 4.25 19.87
CA SER A 85 7.12 4.01 20.47
C SER A 85 8.16 4.90 19.81
N ASN A 86 8.67 5.90 20.52
CA ASN A 86 9.71 6.86 20.11
C ASN A 86 9.27 8.10 19.33
N ASN A 87 8.00 8.54 19.43
CA ASN A 87 7.52 9.79 18.81
C ASN A 87 7.76 9.83 17.28
N LYS A 88 7.54 8.68 16.64
CA LYS A 88 7.75 8.41 15.21
C LYS A 88 6.43 8.27 14.46
N SER A 89 5.30 8.72 14.98
CA SER A 89 4.06 8.57 14.22
C SER A 89 4.11 9.42 12.95
N LEU A 90 3.75 8.81 11.83
CA LEU A 90 3.58 9.48 10.53
C LEU A 90 2.18 10.08 10.38
N PHE A 91 1.31 9.86 11.36
CA PHE A 91 -0.06 10.34 11.39
C PHE A 91 -0.30 11.41 12.47
N ASP A 92 0.76 12.03 13.01
CA ASP A 92 0.66 13.08 14.04
C ASP A 92 -0.09 14.33 13.56
N THR A 93 -0.01 14.67 12.27
CA THR A 93 -0.61 15.89 11.72
C THR A 93 -1.76 15.55 10.79
N MET A 94 -2.96 16.02 11.08
CA MET A 94 -4.15 15.88 10.22
C MET A 94 -4.38 14.43 9.72
N ALA A 95 -4.17 13.42 10.58
CA ALA A 95 -4.14 11.98 10.26
C ALA A 95 -5.15 11.54 9.18
N SER A 96 -6.44 11.82 9.40
CA SER A 96 -7.51 11.39 8.50
C SER A 96 -7.49 12.13 7.16
N LEU A 97 -7.22 13.44 7.15
CA LEU A 97 -7.17 14.23 5.92
C LEU A 97 -5.93 13.86 5.09
N GLN A 98 -4.78 13.68 5.73
CA GLN A 98 -3.57 13.28 5.01
C GLN A 98 -3.71 11.89 4.39
N LEU A 99 -4.45 10.97 5.03
CA LEU A 99 -4.77 9.66 4.45
C LEU A 99 -5.65 9.78 3.20
N GLN A 100 -6.64 10.69 3.21
CA GLN A 100 -7.47 10.96 2.04
C GLN A 100 -6.64 11.51 0.87
N LEU A 101 -5.71 12.44 1.14
CA LEU A 101 -4.78 12.97 0.13
C LEU A 101 -3.84 11.87 -0.39
N ALA A 102 -3.32 11.01 0.50
CA ALA A 102 -2.46 9.91 0.09
C ALA A 102 -3.20 8.98 -0.89
N VAL A 103 -4.38 8.49 -0.52
CA VAL A 103 -5.12 7.50 -1.31
C VAL A 103 -5.72 8.11 -2.59
N ASN A 104 -6.32 9.30 -2.51
CA ASN A 104 -7.08 9.87 -3.64
C ASN A 104 -6.27 10.80 -4.53
N TRP A 105 -5.07 11.24 -4.12
CA TRP A 105 -4.21 12.12 -4.91
C TRP A 105 -2.84 11.50 -5.23
N ALA A 106 -2.03 11.15 -4.24
CA ALA A 106 -0.71 10.59 -4.48
C ALA A 106 -0.77 9.19 -5.14
N GLU A 107 -1.60 8.30 -4.58
CA GLU A 107 -1.65 6.88 -4.95
C GLU A 107 -2.67 6.57 -6.06
N SER A 108 -3.40 7.59 -6.51
CA SER A 108 -4.42 7.46 -7.56
C SER A 108 -4.02 8.25 -8.82
N PRO A 109 -4.28 9.55 -8.98
CA PRO A 109 -3.92 10.27 -10.21
C PRO A 109 -2.40 10.36 -10.45
N ILE A 110 -1.58 10.73 -9.44
CA ILE A 110 -0.13 10.84 -9.64
C ILE A 110 0.51 9.47 -9.90
N PHE A 111 0.05 8.42 -9.21
CA PHE A 111 0.48 7.06 -9.49
C PHE A 111 0.13 6.62 -10.92
N ARG A 112 -1.07 6.93 -11.44
CA ARG A 112 -1.44 6.64 -12.83
C ARG A 112 -0.56 7.38 -13.84
N LEU A 113 -0.23 8.65 -13.60
CA LEU A 113 0.70 9.41 -14.43
C LEU A 113 2.11 8.82 -14.39
N SER A 114 2.56 8.37 -13.23
CA SER A 114 3.83 7.66 -13.07
C SER A 114 3.82 6.33 -13.81
N ALA A 115 2.72 5.57 -13.78
CA ALA A 115 2.57 4.35 -14.56
C ALA A 115 2.58 4.61 -16.08
N GLY A 116 2.15 5.80 -16.53
CA GLY A 116 2.27 6.23 -17.93
C GLY A 116 3.70 6.21 -18.47
N HIS A 117 4.70 6.24 -17.58
CA HIS A 117 6.13 6.22 -17.91
C HIS A 117 6.72 4.80 -18.11
N LEU A 118 5.89 3.74 -18.12
CA LEU A 118 6.30 2.35 -18.30
C LEU A 118 6.75 1.99 -19.74
N PHE A 119 6.70 2.90 -20.71
CA PHE A 119 6.96 2.62 -22.12
C PHE A 119 8.38 2.05 -22.42
N LYS A 120 9.36 2.30 -21.55
CA LYS A 120 10.72 1.69 -21.65
C LYS A 120 10.92 0.47 -20.75
N ALA A 121 9.94 0.08 -19.95
CA ALA A 121 10.07 -1.06 -19.06
C ALA A 121 10.04 -2.37 -19.87
N PRO A 122 10.88 -3.36 -19.53
CA PRO A 122 10.91 -4.66 -20.21
C PRO A 122 9.72 -5.53 -19.79
N LEU A 123 8.52 -5.17 -20.23
CA LEU A 123 7.28 -5.86 -19.90
C LEU A 123 7.10 -7.08 -20.82
N ASN A 124 7.03 -8.28 -20.25
CA ASN A 124 6.74 -9.50 -21.03
C ASN A 124 5.23 -9.68 -21.27
N ASP A 125 4.87 -10.54 -22.21
CA ASP A 125 3.48 -10.78 -22.61
C ASP A 125 2.59 -11.27 -21.46
N THR A 126 3.14 -12.10 -20.57
CA THR A 126 2.44 -12.58 -19.38
C THR A 126 2.05 -11.43 -18.46
N PHE A 127 2.95 -10.49 -18.23
CA PHE A 127 2.70 -9.29 -17.45
C PHE A 127 1.67 -8.38 -18.12
N ILE A 128 1.80 -8.14 -19.42
CA ILE A 128 0.84 -7.33 -20.19
C ILE A 128 -0.57 -7.93 -20.12
N LYS A 129 -0.70 -9.26 -20.30
CA LYS A 129 -1.98 -9.96 -20.20
C LYS A 129 -2.58 -9.88 -18.80
N ASP A 130 -1.76 -10.07 -17.75
CA ASP A 130 -2.20 -9.91 -16.36
C ASP A 130 -2.68 -8.48 -16.10
N ARG A 131 -1.94 -7.47 -16.56
CA ARG A 131 -2.30 -6.06 -16.35
C ARG A 131 -3.54 -5.62 -17.12
N LYS A 132 -3.80 -6.17 -18.32
CA LYS A 132 -5.08 -5.99 -19.03
C LYS A 132 -6.27 -6.58 -18.24
N SER A 133 -6.08 -7.73 -17.58
CA SER A 133 -7.11 -8.31 -16.69
C SER A 133 -7.26 -7.49 -15.40
N PHE A 134 -6.18 -6.91 -14.89
CA PHE A 134 -6.17 -6.06 -13.70
C PHE A 134 -6.87 -4.71 -13.94
N MET A 135 -6.68 -4.13 -15.13
CA MET A 135 -7.26 -2.85 -15.57
C MET A 135 -7.90 -3.00 -16.95
N PRO A 136 -9.15 -3.50 -17.02
CA PRO A 136 -9.87 -3.60 -18.30
C PRO A 136 -9.93 -2.23 -19.00
N GLY A 137 -9.56 -2.20 -20.28
CA GLY A 137 -9.52 -0.97 -21.09
C GLY A 137 -8.18 -0.21 -21.08
N ALA A 138 -7.23 -0.56 -20.20
CA ALA A 138 -5.89 0.04 -20.23
C ALA A 138 -5.03 -0.57 -21.34
N SER A 139 -4.26 0.29 -22.04
CA SER A 139 -3.23 -0.16 -22.99
C SER A 139 -1.86 -0.19 -22.31
N PHE A 140 -1.13 -1.28 -22.53
CA PHE A 140 0.26 -1.47 -22.10
C PHE A 140 1.19 -1.71 -23.30
N GLU A 141 0.78 -1.22 -24.47
CA GLU A 141 1.61 -1.26 -25.68
C GLU A 141 2.66 -0.15 -25.63
N PRO A 142 3.97 -0.46 -25.66
CA PRO A 142 5.03 0.53 -25.48
C PRO A 142 4.90 1.77 -26.38
N ALA A 143 4.65 1.58 -27.68
CA ALA A 143 4.53 2.68 -28.64
C ALA A 143 3.34 3.61 -28.34
N LYS A 144 2.19 3.07 -27.91
CA LYS A 144 1.02 3.88 -27.53
C LYS A 144 1.27 4.64 -26.23
N MET A 145 1.96 4.01 -25.26
CA MET A 145 2.34 4.66 -24.02
C MET A 145 3.33 5.80 -24.27
N GLU A 146 4.35 5.56 -25.10
CA GLU A 146 5.34 6.56 -25.50
C GLU A 146 4.71 7.75 -26.22
N ALA A 147 3.80 7.50 -27.17
CA ALA A 147 3.06 8.56 -27.86
C ALA A 147 2.19 9.42 -26.91
N ASN A 148 1.77 8.88 -25.78
CA ASN A 148 0.97 9.58 -24.78
C ASN A 148 1.80 10.35 -23.73
N ILE A 149 3.14 10.26 -23.76
CA ILE A 149 4.01 10.93 -22.79
C ILE A 149 3.83 12.45 -22.72
N PRO A 150 3.62 13.20 -23.83
CA PRO A 150 3.33 14.62 -23.75
C PRO A 150 2.12 14.95 -22.88
N PHE A 151 1.04 14.17 -22.99
CA PHE A 151 -0.13 14.32 -22.13
C PHE A 151 0.20 13.99 -20.68
N VAL A 152 0.87 12.86 -20.43
CA VAL A 152 1.26 12.44 -19.07
C VAL A 152 2.10 13.52 -18.37
N ARG A 153 3.11 14.06 -19.06
CA ARG A 153 3.98 15.12 -18.53
C ARG A 153 3.24 16.44 -18.33
N SER A 154 2.36 16.80 -19.25
CA SER A 154 1.50 18.00 -19.12
C SER A 154 0.66 17.95 -17.84
N GLN A 155 0.03 16.81 -17.55
CA GLN A 155 -0.73 16.63 -16.31
C GLN A 155 0.16 16.60 -15.06
N LEU A 156 1.34 15.97 -15.15
CA LEU A 156 2.28 15.89 -14.04
C LEU A 156 2.82 17.28 -13.65
N VAL A 157 3.06 18.17 -14.61
CA VAL A 157 3.47 19.57 -14.36
C VAL A 157 2.52 20.28 -13.40
N THR A 158 1.20 20.15 -13.57
CA THR A 158 0.22 20.78 -12.66
C THR A 158 0.32 20.25 -11.24
N HIS A 159 0.56 18.95 -11.07
CA HIS A 159 0.74 18.36 -9.74
C HIS A 159 2.06 18.78 -9.08
N LEU A 160 3.15 18.81 -9.86
CA LEU A 160 4.45 19.24 -9.35
C LEU A 160 4.45 20.73 -9.01
N GLU A 161 3.74 21.57 -9.76
CA GLU A 161 3.58 23.00 -9.44
C GLU A 161 2.91 23.23 -8.08
N ALA A 162 1.86 22.45 -7.76
CA ALA A 162 1.19 22.53 -6.46
C ALA A 162 2.14 22.16 -5.30
N VAL A 163 2.97 21.13 -5.51
CA VAL A 163 3.98 20.70 -4.53
C VAL A 163 5.09 21.74 -4.40
N GLU A 164 5.62 22.24 -5.52
CA GLU A 164 6.66 23.26 -5.58
C GLU A 164 6.25 24.55 -4.86
N SER A 165 5.02 25.01 -5.11
CA SER A 165 4.43 26.18 -4.47
C SER A 165 4.34 25.98 -2.96
N HIS A 166 3.85 24.82 -2.50
CA HIS A 166 3.72 24.52 -1.07
C HIS A 166 5.07 24.42 -0.35
N LEU A 167 6.06 23.79 -0.98
CA LEU A 167 7.42 23.64 -0.45
C LEU A 167 8.21 24.95 -0.40
N SER A 168 7.64 26.06 -0.90
CA SER A 168 8.25 27.39 -0.72
C SER A 168 8.28 27.85 0.74
N SER A 169 7.36 27.35 1.55
CA SER A 169 7.18 27.74 2.96
C SER A 169 7.29 26.56 3.92
N SER A 170 7.61 25.36 3.44
CA SER A 170 7.65 24.15 4.26
C SER A 170 8.71 23.16 3.78
N LYS A 171 9.33 22.44 4.73
CA LYS A 171 10.35 21.43 4.43
C LYS A 171 9.76 20.11 3.94
N PHE A 172 8.64 19.70 4.53
CA PHE A 172 7.84 18.53 4.16
C PHE A 172 6.39 18.95 3.91
N LEU A 173 5.55 18.04 3.42
CA LEU A 173 4.19 18.39 2.98
C LEU A 173 3.29 18.87 4.12
N LEU A 174 3.57 18.50 5.37
CA LEU A 174 2.77 18.89 6.54
C LEU A 174 3.61 19.49 7.68
N GLY A 175 4.74 20.13 7.35
CA GLY A 175 5.58 20.88 8.30
C GLY A 175 7.06 20.50 8.24
N ASP A 176 7.72 20.49 9.40
CA ASP A 176 9.17 20.33 9.50
C ASP A 176 9.67 18.88 9.62
N ARG A 177 8.74 17.94 9.85
CA ARG A 177 9.00 16.51 9.92
C ARG A 177 8.20 15.78 8.85
N PRO A 178 8.71 14.66 8.30
CA PRO A 178 7.94 13.88 7.34
C PRO A 178 6.69 13.29 7.99
N GLN A 179 5.60 13.24 7.23
CA GLN A 179 4.34 12.60 7.57
C GLN A 179 4.01 11.53 6.52
N TYR A 180 2.96 10.73 6.72
CA TYR A 180 2.60 9.63 5.81
C TYR A 180 2.39 10.13 4.37
N LEU A 181 1.81 11.31 4.20
CA LEU A 181 1.63 11.92 2.88
C LEU A 181 2.95 12.11 2.12
N ASP A 182 4.06 12.40 2.80
CA ASP A 182 5.37 12.51 2.16
C ASP A 182 5.81 11.19 1.55
N PHE A 183 5.62 10.07 2.26
CA PHE A 183 5.95 8.72 1.77
C PHE A 183 5.03 8.29 0.64
N ALA A 184 3.73 8.62 0.75
CA ALA A 184 2.74 8.32 -0.28
C ALA A 184 3.04 9.06 -1.59
N LEU A 185 3.36 10.36 -1.53
CA LEU A 185 3.71 11.17 -2.71
C LEU A 185 5.11 10.85 -3.25
N PHE A 186 6.07 10.58 -2.38
CA PHE A 186 7.43 10.20 -2.76
C PHE A 186 7.43 8.91 -3.60
N THR A 187 6.60 7.93 -3.25
CA THR A 187 6.56 6.61 -3.89
C THR A 187 6.42 6.66 -5.42
N PRO A 188 5.36 7.26 -6.00
CA PRO A 188 5.20 7.33 -7.46
C PRO A 188 6.29 8.17 -8.14
N LEU A 189 6.73 9.29 -7.56
CA LEU A 189 7.76 10.15 -8.14
C LEU A 189 9.14 9.46 -8.13
N ASN A 190 9.48 8.79 -7.04
CA ASN A 190 10.68 7.97 -6.92
C ASN A 190 10.68 6.81 -7.91
N TRP A 191 9.51 6.23 -8.20
CA TRP A 191 9.39 5.18 -9.21
C TRP A 191 9.81 5.68 -10.60
N VAL A 192 9.34 6.88 -10.99
CA VAL A 192 9.75 7.56 -12.23
C VAL A 192 11.25 7.81 -12.26
N GLN A 193 11.84 8.34 -11.17
CA GLN A 193 13.28 8.65 -11.09
C GLN A 193 14.20 7.43 -11.16
N THR A 194 13.78 6.29 -10.60
CA THR A 194 14.71 5.20 -10.28
C THR A 194 14.54 3.97 -11.16
N GLN A 195 13.35 3.38 -11.17
CA GLN A 195 13.10 2.16 -11.92
C GLN A 195 12.75 2.46 -13.38
N LEU A 196 11.99 3.53 -13.63
CA LEU A 196 11.53 3.87 -14.98
C LEU A 196 12.56 4.70 -15.75
N LYS A 197 13.19 5.70 -15.09
CA LYS A 197 14.24 6.58 -15.67
C LYS A 197 13.81 7.24 -16.97
N THR A 198 12.61 7.80 -16.96
CA THR A 198 11.94 8.37 -18.15
C THR A 198 11.41 9.78 -17.92
N GLY A 199 11.67 10.37 -16.74
CA GLY A 199 11.20 11.70 -16.35
C GLY A 199 12.31 12.72 -16.16
N ASP A 200 13.51 12.54 -16.75
CA ASP A 200 14.72 13.30 -16.41
C ASP A 200 14.59 14.83 -16.56
N ASP A 201 13.66 15.30 -17.40
CA ASP A 201 13.36 16.72 -17.62
C ASP A 201 12.58 17.37 -16.46
N LEU A 202 11.71 16.61 -15.77
CA LEU A 202 10.89 17.11 -14.66
C LEU A 202 11.35 16.57 -13.29
N LEU A 203 11.83 15.33 -13.29
CA LEU A 203 12.20 14.50 -12.15
C LEU A 203 13.54 13.80 -12.46
N PRO A 204 14.66 14.53 -12.62
CA PRO A 204 15.98 13.91 -12.73
C PRO A 204 16.28 13.02 -11.52
N PRO A 205 17.16 12.01 -11.62
CA PRO A 205 17.56 11.21 -10.48
C PRO A 205 18.16 12.06 -9.34
N VAL A 206 17.65 11.86 -8.12
CA VAL A 206 18.10 12.54 -6.90
C VAL A 206 18.68 11.51 -5.92
N SER A 207 19.76 11.85 -5.22
CA SER A 207 20.40 11.02 -4.18
C SER A 207 20.07 11.52 -2.76
N SER A 208 20.33 10.71 -1.73
CA SER A 208 20.20 11.13 -0.32
C SER A 208 21.22 12.18 0.11
N LYS A 209 22.23 12.44 -0.73
CA LYS A 209 23.28 13.45 -0.51
C LYS A 209 22.97 14.78 -1.21
N ASP A 210 21.92 14.83 -2.02
CA ASP A 210 21.63 15.98 -2.88
C ASP A 210 20.70 17.01 -2.21
N GLY A 211 20.62 17.03 -0.87
CA GLY A 211 19.76 17.94 -0.13
C GLY A 211 20.11 19.41 -0.30
N ASP A 212 21.39 19.71 -0.55
CA ASP A 212 21.91 21.06 -0.76
C ASP A 212 22.40 21.27 -2.21
N LYS A 213 22.05 20.35 -3.12
CA LYS A 213 22.42 20.47 -4.53
C LYS A 213 21.63 21.61 -5.17
N ASP A 214 22.31 22.41 -5.99
CA ASP A 214 21.64 23.43 -6.77
C ASP A 214 20.79 22.79 -7.88
N TRP A 215 19.48 22.97 -7.77
CA TRP A 215 18.48 22.50 -8.72
C TRP A 215 17.87 23.65 -9.54
N SER A 216 18.39 24.87 -9.44
CA SER A 216 17.82 26.08 -10.03
C SER A 216 17.63 26.03 -11.55
N SER A 217 18.38 25.16 -12.25
CA SER A 217 18.22 24.92 -13.68
C SER A 217 17.00 24.06 -14.05
N PHE A 218 16.36 23.42 -13.07
CA PHE A 218 15.18 22.59 -13.26
C PHE A 218 13.91 23.34 -12.92
N ARG A 219 12.77 22.91 -13.48
CA ARG A 219 11.48 23.56 -13.30
C ARG A 219 10.95 23.50 -11.85
N PHE A 220 11.29 22.45 -11.11
CA PHE A 220 10.74 22.17 -9.77
C PHE A 220 11.85 21.95 -8.72
N PRO A 221 12.70 22.95 -8.45
CA PRO A 221 13.88 22.79 -7.59
C PRO A 221 13.56 22.41 -6.14
N LYS A 222 12.49 22.96 -5.55
CA LYS A 222 12.10 22.64 -4.16
C LYS A 222 11.56 21.24 -4.06
N THR A 223 10.82 20.78 -5.08
CA THR A 223 10.34 19.41 -5.17
C THR A 223 11.51 18.42 -5.23
N LEU A 224 12.56 18.71 -6.01
CA LEU A 224 13.77 17.89 -6.06
C LEU A 224 14.52 17.87 -4.72
N THR A 225 14.60 19.03 -4.06
CA THR A 225 15.16 19.17 -2.71
C THR A 225 14.38 18.33 -1.69
N TRP A 226 13.05 18.37 -1.74
CA TRP A 226 12.17 17.57 -0.89
C TRP A 226 12.32 16.06 -1.17
N LEU A 227 12.41 15.64 -2.43
CA LEU A 227 12.71 14.23 -2.78
C LEU A 227 14.05 13.76 -2.17
N ALA A 228 15.08 14.61 -2.21
CA ALA A 228 16.37 14.33 -1.56
C ALA A 228 16.21 14.19 -0.05
N ALA A 229 15.44 15.08 0.59
CA ALA A 229 15.19 15.08 2.02
C ALA A 229 14.43 13.83 2.49
N VAL A 230 13.36 13.44 1.79
CA VAL A 230 12.62 12.20 2.08
C VAL A 230 13.51 10.98 1.91
N ARG A 231 14.32 10.93 0.83
CA ARG A 231 15.27 9.84 0.60
C ARG A 231 16.34 9.76 1.69
N LYS A 232 16.88 10.91 2.12
CA LYS A 232 17.84 11.00 3.24
C LYS A 232 17.23 10.48 4.53
N HIS A 233 15.99 10.85 4.84
CA HIS A 233 15.25 10.36 6.00
C HIS A 233 15.06 8.84 5.99
N ILE A 234 14.62 8.29 4.86
CA ILE A 234 14.45 6.83 4.69
C ILE A 234 15.80 6.12 4.82
N ALA A 235 16.88 6.67 4.27
CA ALA A 235 18.21 6.07 4.32
C ALA A 235 18.87 6.11 5.72
N ALA A 236 18.46 7.06 6.58
CA ALA A 236 19.00 7.23 7.93
C ALA A 236 18.55 6.11 8.89
N ASN A 237 17.45 5.42 8.58
CA ASN A 237 16.96 4.30 9.36
C ASN A 237 16.96 3.04 8.50
N LYS A 238 17.46 1.91 9.03
CA LYS A 238 17.51 0.66 8.27
C LYS A 238 16.91 -0.47 9.08
N ALA A 239 15.78 -0.97 8.60
CA ALA A 239 15.23 -2.24 9.03
C ALA A 239 15.86 -3.38 8.21
N LYS A 240 16.14 -4.50 8.86
CA LYS A 240 16.59 -5.72 8.18
C LYS A 240 15.37 -6.55 7.78
N SER A 241 15.37 -7.01 6.53
CA SER A 241 14.40 -8.00 6.05
C SER A 241 15.02 -9.39 6.01
N THR A 242 14.37 -10.38 6.60
CA THR A 242 14.74 -11.79 6.46
C THR A 242 13.75 -12.51 5.54
N LYS A 243 14.25 -13.26 4.55
CA LYS A 243 13.38 -14.08 3.69
C LYS A 243 12.84 -15.28 4.48
N SER A 244 11.60 -15.68 4.21
CA SER A 244 10.98 -16.89 4.75
C SER A 244 10.26 -17.65 3.64
N SER A 245 10.12 -18.97 3.82
CA SER A 245 9.27 -19.78 2.96
C SER A 245 7.79 -19.40 3.17
N PRO A 246 6.94 -19.53 2.14
CA PRO A 246 5.50 -19.39 2.30
C PRO A 246 4.91 -20.20 3.45
N GLU A 247 5.34 -21.44 3.61
CA GLU A 247 4.83 -22.40 4.59
C GLU A 247 5.20 -22.01 6.02
N ASP A 248 6.46 -21.62 6.25
CA ASP A 248 6.91 -21.21 7.60
C ASP A 248 6.29 -19.88 8.02
N ALA A 249 6.19 -18.94 7.09
CA ALA A 249 5.50 -17.67 7.33
C ALA A 249 4.01 -17.88 7.63
N ALA A 250 3.33 -18.77 6.90
CA ALA A 250 1.93 -19.08 7.16
C ALA A 250 1.72 -19.72 8.55
N LYS A 251 2.57 -20.67 8.94
CA LYS A 251 2.55 -21.27 10.29
C LYS A 251 2.73 -20.22 11.39
N LEU A 252 3.69 -19.31 11.19
CA LEU A 252 3.94 -18.21 12.11
C LEU A 252 2.72 -17.30 12.26
N ILE A 253 2.13 -16.87 11.13
CA ILE A 253 0.94 -16.01 11.10
C ILE A 253 -0.23 -16.65 11.84
N VAL A 254 -0.53 -17.92 11.56
CA VAL A 254 -1.64 -18.63 12.21
C VAL A 254 -1.41 -18.78 13.72
N SER A 255 -0.18 -19.10 14.13
CA SER A 255 0.20 -19.18 15.55
C SER A 255 0.03 -17.84 16.28
N GLN A 256 0.49 -16.75 15.67
CA GLN A 256 0.34 -15.39 16.22
C GLN A 256 -1.12 -14.95 16.27
N SER A 257 -1.89 -15.22 15.21
CA SER A 257 -3.31 -14.89 15.12
C SER A 257 -4.12 -15.54 16.24
N ALA A 258 -3.81 -16.79 16.59
CA ALA A 258 -4.47 -17.49 17.70
C ALA A 258 -4.29 -16.78 19.04
N THR A 259 -3.17 -16.07 19.22
CA THR A 259 -2.89 -15.29 20.43
C THR A 259 -3.52 -13.90 20.36
N SER A 260 -3.29 -13.17 19.26
CA SER A 260 -3.65 -11.75 19.12
C SER A 260 -5.13 -11.51 18.88
N SER A 261 -5.85 -12.44 18.24
CA SER A 261 -7.28 -12.27 17.91
C SER A 261 -8.16 -12.08 19.15
N SER A 262 -7.74 -12.58 20.32
CA SER A 262 -8.46 -12.42 21.59
C SER A 262 -8.53 -10.97 22.08
N SER A 263 -7.59 -10.13 21.65
CA SER A 263 -7.48 -8.72 22.05
C SER A 263 -8.28 -7.74 21.18
N VAL A 264 -8.81 -8.21 20.05
CA VAL A 264 -9.57 -7.38 19.10
C VAL A 264 -11.06 -7.48 19.39
N GLN A 265 -11.69 -6.36 19.71
CA GLN A 265 -13.13 -6.32 19.95
C GLN A 265 -13.91 -6.32 18.63
N SER A 266 -14.89 -7.21 18.53
CA SER A 266 -15.91 -7.18 17.48
C SER A 266 -16.90 -6.04 17.78
N LYS A 267 -17.01 -5.09 16.86
CA LYS A 267 -18.02 -4.01 16.94
C LYS A 267 -18.50 -3.65 15.54
N ILE A 268 -19.81 -3.58 15.38
CA ILE A 268 -20.50 -3.14 14.16
C ILE A 268 -21.60 -2.18 14.62
N ASP A 269 -21.61 -0.96 14.08
CA ASP A 269 -22.64 0.03 14.42
C ASP A 269 -23.94 -0.29 13.67
N PRO A 270 -25.08 -0.53 14.35
CA PRO A 270 -26.36 -0.73 13.69
C PRO A 270 -26.84 0.47 12.86
N LYS A 271 -26.27 1.66 13.10
CA LYS A 271 -26.55 2.88 12.35
C LYS A 271 -25.66 3.06 11.13
N ASP A 272 -24.69 2.17 10.90
CA ASP A 272 -23.79 2.26 9.76
C ASP A 272 -24.58 2.29 8.43
N PRO A 273 -24.17 3.10 7.43
CA PRO A 273 -24.87 3.18 6.15
C PRO A 273 -25.07 1.83 5.45
N LEU A 274 -24.13 0.88 5.59
CA LEU A 274 -24.24 -0.44 4.97
C LEU A 274 -25.30 -1.31 5.64
N VAL A 275 -25.48 -1.15 6.96
CA VAL A 275 -26.53 -1.84 7.74
C VAL A 275 -27.88 -1.22 7.41
N LYS A 276 -28.00 0.10 7.46
CA LYS A 276 -29.25 0.82 7.12
C LYS A 276 -29.69 0.59 5.68
N GLY A 277 -28.73 0.48 4.75
CA GLY A 277 -28.98 0.18 3.35
C GLY A 277 -29.32 -1.28 3.07
N GLY A 278 -29.25 -2.17 4.07
CA GLY A 278 -29.53 -3.61 3.92
C GLY A 278 -28.45 -4.36 3.14
N TRP A 279 -27.26 -3.79 2.95
CA TRP A 279 -26.15 -4.45 2.23
C TRP A 279 -25.47 -5.49 3.11
N ILE A 280 -25.55 -5.31 4.43
CA ILE A 280 -25.14 -6.25 5.47
C ILE A 280 -26.21 -6.24 6.58
N ASN A 281 -26.27 -7.28 7.40
CA ASN A 281 -27.28 -7.42 8.47
C ASN A 281 -26.83 -6.79 9.81
N GLY A 282 -25.62 -6.25 9.88
CA GLY A 282 -25.07 -5.65 11.09
C GLY A 282 -24.60 -6.63 12.17
N GLN A 283 -24.58 -7.93 11.87
CA GLN A 283 -24.19 -8.97 12.82
C GLN A 283 -22.81 -9.56 12.49
N SER A 284 -21.99 -9.74 13.52
CA SER A 284 -20.75 -10.52 13.39
C SER A 284 -21.09 -11.96 12.98
N GLY A 285 -20.26 -12.54 12.11
CA GLY A 285 -20.42 -13.87 11.56
C GLY A 285 -21.06 -13.90 10.16
N GLN A 286 -21.74 -12.83 9.72
CA GLN A 286 -22.33 -12.77 8.39
C GLN A 286 -21.26 -12.97 7.30
N THR A 287 -21.48 -13.87 6.35
CA THR A 287 -20.58 -14.02 5.20
C THR A 287 -20.68 -12.79 4.30
N VAL A 288 -19.55 -12.14 4.06
CA VAL A 288 -19.44 -10.94 3.23
C VAL A 288 -18.31 -11.06 2.22
N ALA A 289 -18.44 -10.35 1.11
CA ALA A 289 -17.39 -10.11 0.14
C ALA A 289 -16.88 -8.67 0.27
N VAL A 290 -15.57 -8.51 0.36
CA VAL A 290 -14.87 -7.22 0.37
C VAL A 290 -14.08 -7.10 -0.93
N THR A 291 -14.44 -6.16 -1.78
CA THR A 291 -13.95 -6.06 -3.16
C THR A 291 -13.45 -4.66 -3.48
N PRO A 292 -12.25 -4.47 -4.05
CA PRO A 292 -11.84 -3.16 -4.54
C PRO A 292 -12.84 -2.59 -5.56
N THR A 293 -13.06 -1.28 -5.52
CA THR A 293 -14.00 -0.61 -6.44
C THR A 293 -13.33 -0.20 -7.75
N ASP A 294 -12.01 -0.07 -7.78
CA ASP A 294 -11.22 0.40 -8.92
C ASP A 294 -10.59 -0.77 -9.72
N THR A 295 -9.37 -1.18 -9.41
CA THR A 295 -8.59 -2.15 -10.21
C THR A 295 -8.49 -3.53 -9.56
N GLY A 296 -8.25 -4.59 -10.34
CA GLY A 296 -8.05 -5.94 -9.79
C GLY A 296 -9.18 -6.40 -8.85
N ARG A 297 -10.43 -6.15 -9.26
CA ARG A 297 -11.67 -6.35 -8.51
C ARG A 297 -11.99 -7.83 -8.24
N VAL A 298 -11.10 -8.49 -7.50
CA VAL A 298 -11.25 -9.87 -7.03
C VAL A 298 -11.76 -9.81 -5.59
N PRO A 299 -12.92 -10.39 -5.26
CA PRO A 299 -13.47 -10.36 -3.91
C PRO A 299 -12.62 -11.18 -2.96
N GLN A 300 -12.40 -10.64 -1.75
CA GLN A 300 -12.09 -11.46 -0.59
C GLN A 300 -13.40 -11.82 0.11
N VAL A 301 -13.65 -13.11 0.29
CA VAL A 301 -14.79 -13.60 1.08
C VAL A 301 -14.33 -13.98 2.48
N GLY A 302 -15.17 -13.70 3.48
CA GLY A 302 -14.97 -14.10 4.86
C GLY A 302 -16.18 -13.77 5.72
N ASN A 303 -16.10 -14.05 7.03
CA ASN A 303 -17.17 -13.73 7.97
C ASN A 303 -16.92 -12.36 8.60
N LEU A 304 -17.89 -11.45 8.50
CA LEU A 304 -17.83 -10.13 9.10
C LEU A 304 -17.49 -10.22 10.59
N PHE A 305 -16.49 -9.48 11.04
CA PHE A 305 -16.05 -9.47 12.43
C PHE A 305 -16.18 -8.09 13.06
N ALA A 306 -15.77 -7.04 12.36
CA ALA A 306 -15.92 -5.66 12.81
C ALA A 306 -16.12 -4.71 11.63
N LEU A 307 -16.79 -3.59 11.88
CA LEU A 307 -16.97 -2.50 10.93
C LEU A 307 -16.96 -1.18 11.69
N ASP A 308 -15.98 -0.32 11.39
CA ASP A 308 -15.86 1.02 11.96
C ASP A 308 -15.94 2.11 10.88
N ASN A 309 -15.70 3.37 11.23
CA ASN A 309 -15.80 4.50 10.29
C ASN A 309 -14.79 4.45 9.13
N THR A 310 -13.73 3.66 9.26
CA THR A 310 -12.56 3.67 8.37
C THR A 310 -12.17 2.30 7.83
N SER A 311 -12.58 1.22 8.50
CA SER A 311 -12.14 -0.14 8.18
C SER A 311 -13.26 -1.19 8.34
N VAL A 312 -13.08 -2.32 7.66
CA VAL A 312 -13.85 -3.55 7.87
C VAL A 312 -12.88 -4.67 8.19
N THR A 313 -13.18 -5.48 9.20
CA THR A 313 -12.42 -6.67 9.54
C THR A 313 -13.30 -7.90 9.31
N ILE A 314 -12.75 -8.90 8.64
CA ILE A 314 -13.40 -10.20 8.41
C ILE A 314 -12.51 -11.32 8.94
N LYS A 315 -13.12 -12.42 9.35
CA LYS A 315 -12.45 -13.70 9.58
C LYS A 315 -12.28 -14.42 8.24
N VAL A 316 -11.05 -14.79 7.94
CA VAL A 316 -10.68 -15.58 6.75
C VAL A 316 -10.18 -16.92 7.22
N LYS A 317 -10.82 -17.99 6.75
CA LYS A 317 -10.43 -19.35 7.06
C LYS A 317 -9.13 -19.70 6.32
N THR A 318 -8.13 -20.14 7.06
CA THR A 318 -6.87 -20.64 6.50
C THR A 318 -7.03 -22.08 6.07
N ALA A 319 -6.33 -22.46 4.99
CA ALA A 319 -6.35 -23.83 4.50
C ALA A 319 -5.25 -24.71 5.15
N LEU A 320 -4.39 -24.12 5.98
CA LEU A 320 -3.31 -24.82 6.67
C LEU A 320 -3.81 -25.71 7.81
N ASP A 321 -4.66 -25.17 8.69
CA ASP A 321 -5.21 -25.88 9.84
C ASP A 321 -6.71 -25.62 10.08
N GLY A 322 -7.38 -24.93 9.14
CA GLY A 322 -8.81 -24.62 9.21
C GLY A 322 -9.18 -23.51 10.19
N LYS A 323 -8.19 -22.91 10.89
CA LYS A 323 -8.41 -21.77 11.79
C LYS A 323 -8.60 -20.48 11.02
N ASP A 324 -9.19 -19.50 11.69
CA ASP A 324 -9.41 -18.18 11.13
C ASP A 324 -8.24 -17.24 11.46
N ILE A 325 -7.93 -16.37 10.50
CA ILE A 325 -7.16 -15.15 10.72
C ILE A 325 -8.07 -13.94 10.55
N LEU A 326 -7.77 -12.86 11.26
CA LEU A 326 -8.41 -11.58 11.01
C LEU A 326 -7.74 -10.88 9.82
N ALA A 327 -8.57 -10.39 8.90
CA ALA A 327 -8.13 -9.58 7.77
C ALA A 327 -8.89 -8.25 7.78
N THR A 328 -8.16 -7.14 7.92
CA THR A 328 -8.68 -5.78 7.91
C THR A 328 -8.41 -5.12 6.57
N PHE A 329 -9.45 -4.49 6.03
CA PHE A 329 -9.47 -3.73 4.79
C PHE A 329 -9.88 -2.30 5.11
N PRO A 330 -9.37 -1.29 4.37
CA PRO A 330 -9.95 0.04 4.45
C PRO A 330 -11.37 0.03 3.87
N ARG A 331 -12.25 0.89 4.37
CA ARG A 331 -13.57 1.12 3.75
C ARG A 331 -13.47 1.92 2.46
N LEU A 332 -12.54 2.87 2.42
CA LEU A 332 -12.32 3.71 1.27
C LEU A 332 -11.89 2.85 0.07
N ASN A 333 -12.59 2.99 -1.06
CA ASN A 333 -12.37 2.24 -2.31
C ASN A 333 -12.61 0.71 -2.22
N PHE A 334 -13.40 0.27 -1.24
CA PHE A 334 -13.86 -1.11 -1.16
C PHE A 334 -15.40 -1.18 -1.06
N ASP A 335 -15.97 -2.08 -1.85
CA ASP A 335 -17.37 -2.49 -1.79
C ASP A 335 -17.48 -3.68 -0.83
N ILE A 336 -18.42 -3.60 0.11
CA ILE A 336 -18.64 -4.60 1.16
C ILE A 336 -20.10 -5.03 1.06
N ARG A 337 -20.34 -6.30 0.74
CA ARG A 337 -21.69 -6.85 0.56
C ARG A 337 -21.84 -8.20 1.21
N ALA A 338 -23.03 -8.50 1.71
CA ALA A 338 -23.43 -9.85 2.04
C ALA A 338 -23.27 -10.77 0.81
N VAL A 339 -22.83 -11.99 1.05
CA VAL A 339 -22.87 -13.06 0.06
C VAL A 339 -24.12 -13.88 0.33
N ASP A 340 -25.05 -13.89 -0.63
CA ASP A 340 -26.25 -14.72 -0.52
C ASP A 340 -25.85 -16.20 -0.51
N SER A 341 -26.24 -16.92 0.54
CA SER A 341 -25.98 -18.36 0.71
C SER A 341 -26.49 -19.22 -0.45
N ALA A 342 -27.40 -18.69 -1.27
CA ALA A 342 -28.00 -19.37 -2.42
C ALA A 342 -27.17 -19.29 -3.73
N LYS A 343 -26.03 -18.58 -3.73
CA LYS A 343 -25.15 -18.42 -4.91
C LYS A 343 -23.69 -18.84 -4.67
N LEU A 344 -23.42 -19.58 -3.59
CA LEU A 344 -22.11 -20.20 -3.33
C LEU A 344 -22.06 -21.62 -3.88
#